data_AF-A0A7X6Q020-F1
#
_entry.id   AF-A0A7X6Q020-F1
#
_cell.length_a   1.000
_cell.length_b   1.000
_cell.length_c   1.000
_cell.angle_alpha   90.00
_cell.angle_beta   90.00
_cell.angle_gamma   90.00
#
_symmetry.space_group_name_H-M   'P 1'
#
loop_
_entity.id
_entity.type
_entity.pdbx_description
1 polymer ?
#
loop_
_entity_poly.entity_id
_entity_poly.type
_entity_poly.pdbx_seq_one_letter_code
_entity_poly.pdbx_strand_id
1 'polypeptide(L)'
;DVDALVTEFGIAIHPRHQALIDTLKATTSLPIKTIRELYDFAISLTGQPNKIAFEERVVGVSLYRDGTKLDDLYQITETSD
;
A
#
# COMPACT_ATOMS: atom_id res chain seq x y z
N ASP A 1 11.19 -3.91 0.11
CA ASP A 1 11.11 -3.23 -1.20
C ASP A 1 10.01 -3.83 -2.06
N VAL A 2 9.35 -2.97 -2.85
CA VAL A 2 8.28 -3.35 -3.78
C VAL A 2 8.46 -2.54 -5.06
N ASP A 3 8.54 -3.23 -6.20
CA ASP A 3 8.72 -2.60 -7.52
C ASP A 3 7.44 -2.54 -8.35
N ALA A 4 6.54 -3.50 -8.15
CA ALA A 4 5.27 -3.57 -8.86
C ALA A 4 4.17 -4.17 -7.97
N LEU A 5 2.95 -3.71 -8.21
CA LEU A 5 1.70 -4.26 -7.71
C LEU A 5 0.83 -4.64 -8.90
N VAL A 6 0.36 -5.88 -8.95
CA VAL A 6 -0.52 -6.39 -10.00
C VAL A 6 -1.87 -6.72 -9.37
N THR A 7 -2.94 -6.18 -9.96
CA THR A 7 -4.32 -6.43 -9.57
C THR A 7 -5.17 -6.69 -10.81
N GLU A 8 -6.39 -7.18 -10.65
CA GLU A 8 -7.36 -7.28 -11.75
C GLU A 8 -7.71 -5.90 -12.37
N PHE A 9 -7.52 -4.81 -11.61
CA PHE A 9 -7.87 -3.45 -12.03
C PHE A 9 -6.71 -2.65 -12.64
N GLY A 10 -5.51 -3.24 -12.70
CA GLY A 10 -4.33 -2.62 -13.27
C GLY A 10 -3.02 -3.01 -12.60
N ILE A 11 -1.93 -2.52 -13.19
CA ILE A 11 -0.56 -2.73 -12.71
C ILE A 11 0.02 -1.37 -12.32
N ALA A 12 0.45 -1.23 -11.06
CA ALA A 12 1.20 -0.08 -10.60
C ALA A 12 2.68 -0.43 -10.44
N ILE A 13 3.54 0.33 -11.12
CA ILE A 13 5.00 0.18 -11.03
C ILE A 13 5.54 1.36 -10.24
N HIS A 14 6.50 1.10 -9.35
CA HIS A 14 7.12 2.13 -8.53
C HIS A 14 7.77 3.21 -9.43
N PRO A 15 7.52 4.52 -9.22
CA PRO A 15 7.99 5.60 -10.10
C PRO A 15 9.51 5.67 -10.32
N ARG A 16 10.29 5.09 -9.39
CA ARG A 16 11.75 4.90 -9.55
C ARG A 16 12.16 4.15 -10.82
N HIS A 17 11.23 3.39 -11.41
CA HIS A 17 11.44 2.59 -12.61
C HIS A 17 10.81 3.23 -13.86
N GLN A 18 11.02 4.54 -14.07
CA GLN A 18 10.38 5.29 -15.16
C GLN A 18 10.61 4.69 -16.55
N ALA A 19 11.84 4.24 -16.84
CA ALA A 19 12.16 3.62 -18.12
C ALA A 19 11.34 2.34 -18.38
N LEU A 20 11.07 1.55 -17.34
CA LEU A 20 10.22 0.36 -17.43
C LEU A 20 8.76 0.75 -17.68
N ILE A 21 8.25 1.76 -16.96
CA ILE A 21 6.90 2.31 -17.14
C ILE A 21 6.69 2.74 -18.59
N ASP A 22 7.61 3.55 -19.12
CA ASP A 22 7.53 4.08 -20.48
C ASP A 22 7.61 2.96 -21.51
N THR A 23 8.53 2.01 -21.33
CA THR A 23 8.67 0.85 -22.21
C THR A 23 7.39 0.02 -22.25
N LEU A 24 6.79 -0.29 -21.10
CA LEU A 24 5.59 -1.12 -21.05
C LEU A 24 4.38 -0.40 -21.64
N LYS A 25 4.23 0.91 -21.38
CA LYS A 25 3.17 1.73 -22.00
C LYS A 25 3.32 1.83 -23.51
N ALA A 26 4.54 1.84 -24.03
CA ALA A 26 4.81 1.95 -25.47
C ALA A 26 4.73 0.61 -26.21
N THR A 27 5.08 -0.50 -25.56
CA THR A 27 5.26 -1.81 -26.22
C THR A 27 4.15 -2.82 -25.93
N THR A 28 3.25 -2.53 -24.98
CA THR A 28 2.19 -3.45 -24.57
C THR A 28 0.84 -2.75 -24.43
N SER A 29 -0.23 -3.55 -24.38
CA SER A 29 -1.58 -3.07 -24.03
C SER A 29 -1.90 -3.26 -22.53
N LEU A 30 -0.88 -3.44 -21.68
CA LEU A 30 -1.10 -3.66 -20.25
C LEU A 30 -1.67 -2.39 -19.59
N PRO A 31 -2.63 -2.53 -18.67
CA PRO A 31 -3.24 -1.40 -17.96
C PRO A 31 -2.28 -0.85 -16.88
N ILE A 32 -1.24 -0.13 -17.30
CA ILE A 32 -0.28 0.51 -16.40
C ILE A 32 -0.93 1.75 -15.78
N LYS A 33 -1.10 1.73 -14.46
CA LYS A 33 -1.70 2.78 -13.64
C LYS A 33 -0.72 3.28 -12.59
N THR A 34 -1.02 4.43 -11.99
CA THR A 34 -0.39 4.87 -10.76
C THR A 34 -0.98 4.10 -9.57
N ILE A 35 -0.21 3.98 -8.48
CA ILE A 35 -0.73 3.40 -7.24
C ILE A 35 -1.91 4.21 -6.69
N ARG A 36 -1.95 5.52 -6.96
CA ARG A 36 -3.05 6.39 -6.52
C ARG A 36 -4.35 6.08 -7.25
N GLU A 37 -4.32 5.87 -8.56
CA GLU A 37 -5.51 5.47 -9.32
C GLU A 37 -6.08 4.13 -8.83
N LEU A 38 -5.22 3.16 -8.48
CA LEU A 38 -5.65 1.89 -7.91
C LEU A 38 -6.27 2.08 -6.51
N TYR A 39 -5.68 2.94 -5.68
CA TYR A 39 -6.23 3.29 -4.36
C TYR A 39 -7.59 3.98 -4.47
N ASP A 40 -7.71 5.00 -5.33
CA ASP A 40 -8.96 5.74 -5.52
C ASP A 40 -10.06 4.83 -6.05
N PHE A 41 -9.70 3.90 -6.95
CA PHE A 41 -10.62 2.89 -7.41
C PHE A 41 -11.08 1.95 -6.28
N ALA A 42 -10.17 1.46 -5.44
CA ALA A 42 -10.54 0.63 -4.29
C ALA A 42 -11.50 1.36 -3.34
N ILE A 43 -11.20 2.63 -3.00
CA ILE A 43 -12.08 3.47 -2.18
C ILE A 43 -13.44 3.70 -2.84
N SER A 44 -13.50 3.83 -4.18
CA SER A 44 -14.79 3.99 -4.88
C SER A 44 -15.68 2.76 -4.77
N LEU A 45 -15.10 1.57 -4.60
CA LEU A 45 -15.82 0.32 -4.43
C LEU A 45 -16.21 0.05 -2.97
N THR A 46 -15.31 0.34 -2.03
CA THR A 46 -15.48 -0.04 -0.62
C THR A 46 -15.98 1.09 0.27
N GLY A 47 -15.93 2.33 -0.21
CA GLY A 47 -16.03 3.52 0.63
C GLY A 47 -14.75 3.75 1.45
N GLN A 48 -14.80 4.79 2.29
CA GLN A 48 -13.71 5.10 3.22
C GLN A 48 -13.77 4.14 4.42
N PRO A 49 -12.67 3.45 4.77
CA PRO A 49 -12.67 2.58 5.93
C PRO A 49 -12.79 3.38 7.23
N ASN A 50 -13.50 2.81 8.20
CA ASN A 50 -13.57 3.38 9.55
C ASN A 50 -12.17 3.37 10.18
N LYS A 51 -11.76 4.49 10.78
CA LYS A 51 -10.49 4.57 11.50
C LYS A 51 -10.58 3.76 12.79
N ILE A 52 -9.55 2.97 13.05
CA ILE A 52 -9.36 2.29 14.34
C ILE A 52 -8.70 3.28 15.30
N ALA A 53 -9.20 3.35 16.54
CA ALA A 53 -8.59 4.14 17.61
C ALA A 53 -7.48 3.31 18.29
N PHE A 54 -6.32 3.95 18.47
CA PHE A 54 -5.16 3.36 19.12
C PHE A 54 -4.84 4.13 20.40
N GLU A 55 -4.38 3.41 21.42
CA GLU A 55 -3.79 3.96 22.63
C GLU A 55 -2.28 4.20 22.44
N GLU A 56 -1.64 4.91 23.37
CA GLU A 56 -0.20 5.21 23.30
C GLU A 56 0.70 4.01 23.62
N ARG A 57 0.14 2.94 24.18
CA ARG A 57 0.92 1.78 24.60
C ARG A 57 1.40 0.98 23.39
N VAL A 58 2.72 0.91 23.21
CA VAL A 58 3.37 0.00 22.26
C VAL A 58 3.25 -1.44 22.76
N VAL A 59 2.67 -2.31 21.94
CA VAL A 59 2.45 -3.75 22.23
C VAL A 59 3.39 -4.66 21.44
N GLY A 60 4.05 -4.13 20.41
CA GLY A 60 5.00 -4.87 19.60
C GLY A 60 5.83 -3.96 18.72
N VAL A 61 6.95 -4.47 18.22
CA VAL A 61 7.84 -3.73 17.32
C VAL A 61 8.10 -4.60 16.10
N SER A 62 7.87 -4.03 14.92
CA SER A 62 8.23 -4.62 13.65
C SER A 62 9.69 -4.28 13.32
N LEU A 63 10.52 -5.29 13.16
CA LEU A 63 11.93 -5.12 12.81
C LEU A 63 12.13 -5.41 11.32
N TYR A 64 13.01 -4.62 10.70
CA TYR A 64 13.52 -4.92 9.37
C TYR A 64 14.57 -6.05 9.45
N ARG A 65 14.95 -6.59 8.30
CA ARG A 65 15.82 -7.78 8.18
C ARG A 65 17.21 -7.57 8.79
N ASP A 66 17.67 -6.33 8.86
CA ASP A 66 18.94 -5.95 9.46
C ASP A 66 18.84 -5.66 10.98
N GLY A 67 17.67 -5.87 11.58
CA GLY A 67 17.41 -5.59 12.99
C GLY A 67 17.06 -4.14 13.30
N THR A 68 17.05 -3.24 12.31
CA THR A 68 16.57 -1.87 12.50
C THR A 68 15.06 -1.86 12.75
N LYS A 69 14.60 -0.89 13.55
CA LYS A 69 13.17 -0.74 13.83
C LYS A 69 12.45 -0.20 12.60
N LEU A 70 11.46 -0.94 12.10
CA LEU A 70 10.64 -0.55 10.95
C LEU A 70 9.37 0.19 11.39
N ASP A 71 8.63 -0.36 12.36
CA ASP A 71 7.35 0.19 12.82
C ASP A 71 7.02 -0.23 14.25
N ASP A 72 6.15 0.52 14.93
CA ASP A 72 5.60 0.21 16.26
C ASP A 72 4.14 -0.23 16.13
N LEU A 73 3.77 -1.30 16.83
CA LEU A 73 2.39 -1.76 16.93
C LEU A 73 1.78 -1.22 18.23
N TYR A 74 0.64 -0.54 18.11
CA TYR A 74 -0.05 0.10 19.24
C TYR A 74 -1.27 -0.70 19.69
N GLN A 75 -1.57 -0.62 20.99
CA GLN A 75 -2.78 -1.18 21.56
C GLN A 75 -4.02 -0.53 20.94
N ILE A 76 -5.03 -1.34 20.59
CA ILE A 76 -6.33 -0.82 20.17
C ILE A 76 -7.14 -0.39 21.39
N THR A 77 -7.92 0.68 21.26
CA THR A 77 -8.91 1.01 22.29
C THR A 77 -9.95 -0.11 22.36
N GLU A 78 -10.27 -0.60 23.55
CA GLU A 78 -11.37 -1.58 23.70
C GLU A 78 -12.67 -0.95 23.21
N THR A 79 -13.23 -1.54 22.15
CA THR A 79 -14.59 -1.21 21.72
C THR A 79 -15.52 -1.99 22.63
N SER A 80 -16.31 -1.32 23.47
CA SER A 80 -17.44 -1.97 24.12
C SER A 80 -18.47 -2.30 23.04
N ASP A 81 -18.72 -3.60 22.83
CA ASP A 81 -19.82 -4.08 21.98
C ASP A 81 -21.20 -3.64 22.52
#